data_AF-F2PQ99-F1
#
_entry.id   AF-F2PQ99-F1
#
_cell.length_a   1.000
_cell.length_b   1.000
_cell.length_c   1.000
_cell.angle_alpha   90.00
_cell.angle_beta   90.00
_cell.angle_gamma   90.00
#
_symmetry.space_group_name_H-M   'P 1'
#
loop_
_entity.id
_entity.type
_entity.pdbx_description
1 polymer ?
#
loop_
_entity_poly.entity_id
_entity_poly.type
_entity_poly.pdbx_seq_one_letter_code
_entity_poly.pdbx_strand_id
1 'polypeptide(L)'
;MNGTAGMLLSQSSRCRQSVRWRCCRQVRCLSADSQRPPPWRPGSVLDDWVERDVRPISLRQLTFFGRTLTESRLISSANYVRTELPTRIAHRLRDMQKLPYVVVTNPHLSYVYELYYKAFERFRTVPEIKTIEDNDRYCDILRHALKEHLTVIPNLAMGVLECQDLVKPDVMDRFMNTLLRARISRRVIAEQHLALTETFNSPWHFPDSSDRDMGADFVGEVFLKYSLSSRPPNLRLGMGLPMSRVYAEYWAGTLELHSLEGYGVDAFLQISRLGNQNEQVSKRAAIDAV
;
A
#
# COMPACT_ATOMS: atom_id res chain seq x y z
N MET A 1 -0.90 -17.70 -86.01
CA MET A 1 0.41 -18.40 -86.12
C MET A 1 0.89 -18.61 -84.70
N ASN A 2 0.49 -19.72 -84.08
CA ASN A 2 1.28 -20.95 -83.92
C ASN A 2 2.52 -20.67 -83.05
N GLY A 3 2.77 -21.35 -81.93
CA GLY A 3 2.17 -22.56 -81.41
C GLY A 3 2.79 -22.91 -80.05
N THR A 4 2.01 -23.71 -79.33
CA THR A 4 2.14 -24.23 -77.97
C THR A 4 3.03 -25.48 -77.84
N ALA A 5 3.26 -25.85 -76.58
CA ALA A 5 3.77 -27.10 -76.00
C ALA A 5 5.29 -27.17 -75.77
N GLY A 6 5.80 -27.61 -74.62
CA GLY A 6 5.20 -28.13 -73.40
C GLY A 6 6.27 -28.92 -72.63
N MET A 7 6.21 -28.94 -71.30
CA MET A 7 6.63 -30.11 -70.52
C MET A 7 5.91 -30.14 -69.17
N LEU A 8 5.40 -31.33 -68.87
CA LEU A 8 4.38 -31.67 -67.91
C LEU A 8 4.98 -32.19 -66.60
N LEU A 9 4.26 -31.86 -65.51
CA LEU A 9 3.83 -32.71 -64.39
C LEU A 9 4.86 -33.55 -63.61
N SER A 10 4.88 -33.32 -62.29
CA SER A 10 4.77 -34.42 -61.31
C SER A 10 4.17 -33.93 -59.98
N GLN A 11 2.93 -34.37 -59.77
CA GLN A 11 2.20 -34.70 -58.52
C GLN A 11 2.88 -34.41 -57.17
N SER A 12 2.14 -33.81 -56.22
CA SER A 12 1.76 -34.55 -55.00
C SER A 12 0.65 -33.85 -54.19
N SER A 13 -0.32 -34.68 -53.85
CA SER A 13 -1.45 -34.62 -52.92
C SER A 13 -1.56 -33.57 -51.81
N ARG A 14 -2.80 -33.07 -51.69
CA ARG A 14 -3.61 -32.86 -50.47
C ARG A 14 -2.96 -33.30 -49.14
N CYS A 15 -2.94 -32.39 -48.17
CA CYS A 15 -3.42 -32.71 -46.83
C CYS A 15 -3.99 -31.46 -46.14
N ARG A 16 -5.31 -31.47 -45.95
CA ARG A 16 -6.00 -30.68 -44.94
C ARG A 16 -5.50 -31.17 -43.59
N GLN A 17 -4.63 -30.42 -42.92
CA GLN A 17 -4.43 -30.64 -41.49
C GLN A 17 -5.33 -29.69 -40.72
N SER A 18 -6.45 -30.27 -40.26
CA SER A 18 -7.29 -29.71 -39.23
C SER A 18 -6.40 -29.43 -38.02
N VAL A 19 -6.19 -28.17 -37.67
CA VAL A 19 -5.68 -27.81 -36.34
C VAL A 19 -6.84 -28.01 -35.38
N ARG A 20 -7.02 -29.27 -34.99
CA ARG A 20 -7.90 -29.66 -33.90
C ARG A 20 -7.24 -29.13 -32.65
N TRP A 21 -7.70 -27.97 -32.19
CA TRP A 21 -7.50 -27.51 -30.83
C TRP A 21 -8.01 -28.61 -29.91
N ARG A 22 -7.11 -29.51 -29.48
CA ARG A 22 -7.38 -30.36 -28.34
C ARG A 22 -7.48 -29.38 -27.18
N CYS A 23 -8.72 -29.10 -26.78
CA CYS A 23 -9.02 -28.62 -25.45
C CYS A 23 -8.49 -29.70 -24.50
N CYS A 24 -7.21 -29.62 -24.15
CA CYS A 24 -6.70 -30.21 -22.94
C CYS A 24 -7.38 -29.41 -21.83
N ARG A 25 -8.58 -29.88 -21.46
CA ARG A 25 -9.24 -29.55 -20.21
C ARG A 25 -8.31 -30.11 -19.13
N GLN A 26 -7.27 -29.36 -18.83
CA GLN A 26 -6.35 -29.62 -17.75
C GLN A 26 -7.19 -29.45 -16.49
N VAL A 27 -7.81 -30.55 -16.05
CA VAL A 27 -8.24 -30.70 -14.67
C VAL A 27 -6.94 -30.54 -13.89
N ARG A 28 -6.66 -29.32 -13.43
CA ARG A 28 -5.57 -29.10 -12.48
C ARG A 28 -5.94 -29.93 -11.26
N CYS A 29 -5.26 -31.06 -11.11
CA CYS A 29 -5.23 -31.80 -9.88
C CYS A 29 -4.81 -30.79 -8.80
N LEU A 30 -5.75 -30.43 -7.93
CA LEU A 30 -5.46 -29.68 -6.73
C LEU A 30 -4.41 -30.49 -5.96
N SER A 31 -3.18 -29.98 -5.91
CA SER A 31 -2.15 -30.48 -5.04
C SER A 31 -2.72 -30.48 -3.63
N ALA A 32 -2.82 -31.67 -3.03
CA ALA A 32 -3.29 -31.86 -1.67
C ALA A 32 -2.23 -31.33 -0.70
N ASP A 33 -2.12 -30.01 -0.59
CA ASP A 33 -1.44 -29.41 0.55
C ASP A 33 -2.39 -29.47 1.74
N SER A 34 -1.88 -29.98 2.85
CA SER A 34 -2.60 -30.35 4.07
C SER A 34 -3.70 -29.36 4.48
N GLN A 35 -4.97 -29.70 4.23
CA GLN A 35 -6.12 -28.95 4.73
C GLN A 35 -6.20 -29.11 6.26
N ARG A 36 -5.44 -28.30 7.00
CA ARG A 36 -5.86 -27.93 8.35
C ARG A 36 -7.17 -27.17 8.17
N PRO A 37 -8.26 -27.55 8.84
CA PRO A 37 -9.45 -26.72 8.83
C PRO A 37 -9.06 -25.31 9.26
N PRO A 38 -9.61 -24.26 8.63
CA PRO A 38 -9.31 -22.90 9.05
C PRO A 38 -9.55 -22.78 10.56
N PRO A 39 -8.65 -22.14 11.31
CA PRO A 39 -8.78 -22.06 12.76
C PRO A 39 -10.16 -21.47 13.11
N TRP A 40 -10.82 -22.05 14.11
CA TRP A 40 -12.11 -21.56 14.56
C TRP A 40 -11.99 -20.13 15.06
N ARG A 41 -12.88 -19.25 14.57
CA ARG A 41 -12.87 -17.81 14.86
C ARG A 41 -14.25 -17.39 15.37
N PRO A 42 -14.37 -16.74 16.54
CA PRO A 42 -15.64 -16.22 17.01
C PRO A 42 -16.07 -15.04 16.11
N GLY A 43 -17.17 -15.21 15.37
CA GLY A 43 -17.69 -14.18 14.45
C GLY A 43 -18.10 -12.88 15.16
N SER A 44 -18.60 -13.00 16.39
CA SER A 44 -19.10 -11.87 17.20
C SER A 44 -18.04 -10.79 17.44
N VAL A 45 -16.78 -11.18 17.64
CA VAL A 45 -15.70 -10.22 17.90
C VAL A 45 -15.45 -9.34 16.70
N LEU A 46 -15.63 -9.84 15.47
CA LEU A 46 -15.46 -9.00 14.29
C LEU A 46 -16.67 -8.06 14.11
N ASP A 47 -17.88 -8.53 14.40
CA ASP A 47 -19.12 -7.74 14.30
C ASP A 47 -19.02 -6.46 15.15
N ASP A 48 -18.61 -6.57 16.42
CA ASP A 48 -18.46 -5.44 17.35
C ASP A 48 -17.53 -4.32 16.85
N TRP A 49 -16.51 -4.68 16.06
CA TRP A 49 -15.55 -3.71 15.51
C TRP A 49 -15.99 -3.15 14.17
N VAL A 50 -16.82 -3.87 13.41
CA VAL A 50 -17.41 -3.40 12.15
C VAL A 50 -18.51 -2.37 12.42
N GLU A 51 -19.21 -2.47 13.54
CA GLU A 51 -20.21 -1.47 13.95
C GLU A 51 -19.61 -0.08 14.27
N ARG A 52 -18.30 -0.01 14.54
CA ARG A 52 -17.63 1.25 14.85
C ARG A 52 -17.36 2.06 13.59
N ASP A 53 -17.69 3.34 13.64
CA ASP A 53 -17.39 4.26 12.56
C ASP A 53 -15.89 4.60 12.47
N VAL A 54 -15.39 4.65 11.24
CA VAL A 54 -14.00 5.05 10.95
C VAL A 54 -13.89 6.57 11.00
N ARG A 55 -13.00 7.12 11.84
CA ARG A 55 -12.82 8.58 11.93
C ARG A 55 -11.85 9.07 10.85
N PRO A 56 -12.28 9.86 9.85
CA PRO A 56 -11.36 10.37 8.84
C PRO A 56 -10.39 11.38 9.46
N ILE A 57 -9.12 11.36 9.02
CA ILE A 57 -8.12 12.37 9.39
C ILE A 57 -7.87 13.26 8.19
N SER A 58 -7.90 14.58 8.42
CA SER A 58 -7.49 15.54 7.40
C SER A 58 -5.97 15.71 7.38
N LEU A 59 -5.41 16.00 6.20
CA LEU A 59 -3.98 16.33 6.09
C LEU A 59 -3.61 17.53 6.97
N ARG A 60 -4.51 18.51 7.10
CA ARG A 60 -4.33 19.67 7.98
C ARG A 60 -4.21 19.27 9.46
N GLN A 61 -4.98 18.29 9.89
CA GLN A 61 -4.91 17.79 11.26
C GLN A 61 -3.57 17.10 11.53
N LEU A 62 -3.07 16.29 10.58
CA LEU A 62 -1.75 15.67 10.68
C LEU A 62 -0.61 16.70 10.71
N THR A 63 -0.66 17.73 9.85
CA THR A 63 0.38 18.79 9.84
C THR A 63 0.38 19.62 11.11
N PHE A 64 -0.80 19.96 11.63
CA PHE A 64 -0.91 20.80 12.82
C PHE A 64 -0.52 20.05 14.08
N PHE A 65 -0.83 18.74 14.13
CA PHE A 65 -0.49 17.89 15.27
C PHE A 65 1.02 17.80 15.52
N GLY A 66 1.83 17.77 14.45
CA GLY A 66 3.29 17.69 14.55
C GLY A 66 4.00 18.98 14.98
N ARG A 67 3.30 20.13 15.10
CA ARG A 67 3.93 21.42 15.41
C ARG A 67 4.35 21.58 16.88
N THR A 68 3.59 20.97 17.78
CA THR A 68 3.83 21.01 19.22
C THR A 68 3.72 19.58 19.72
N LEU A 69 4.87 18.92 19.78
CA LEU A 69 5.00 17.53 20.19
C LEU A 69 5.31 17.51 21.69
N THR A 70 4.35 17.04 22.47
CA THR A 70 4.47 16.80 23.91
C THR A 70 4.24 15.33 24.18
N GLU A 71 4.74 14.81 25.31
CA GLU A 71 4.51 13.41 25.72
C GLU A 71 3.02 13.05 25.73
N SER A 72 2.19 13.91 26.33
CA SER A 72 0.73 13.73 26.38
C SER A 72 0.08 13.63 25.00
N ARG A 73 0.59 14.38 24.01
CA ARG A 73 0.12 14.31 22.64
C ARG A 73 0.62 13.07 21.93
N LEU A 74 1.87 12.66 22.15
CA LEU A 74 2.39 11.42 21.60
C LEU A 74 1.54 10.22 22.05
N ILE A 75 1.21 10.14 23.35
CA ILE A 75 0.35 9.10 23.91
C ILE A 75 -1.08 9.16 23.34
N SER A 76 -1.62 10.37 23.15
CA SER A 76 -2.92 10.56 22.49
C SER A 76 -2.91 10.08 21.04
N SER A 77 -1.83 10.34 20.30
CA SER A 77 -1.61 9.82 18.94
C SER A 77 -1.55 8.30 18.93
N ALA A 78 -0.81 7.70 19.87
CA ALA A 78 -0.68 6.25 20.00
C ALA A 78 -2.05 5.58 20.22
N ASN A 79 -2.86 6.14 21.13
CA ASN A 79 -4.21 5.64 21.40
C ASN A 79 -5.18 5.85 20.23
N TYR A 80 -5.01 6.94 19.47
CA TYR A 80 -5.73 7.12 18.21
C TYR A 80 -5.41 5.99 17.22
N VAL A 81 -4.13 5.72 16.96
CA VAL A 81 -3.71 4.64 16.03
C VAL A 81 -4.17 3.27 16.53
N ARG A 82 -4.06 3.02 17.84
CA ARG A 82 -4.49 1.78 18.51
C ARG A 82 -5.96 1.45 18.29
N THR A 83 -6.83 2.46 18.27
CA THR A 83 -8.28 2.26 18.08
C THR A 83 -8.67 2.21 16.60
N GLU A 84 -7.99 2.99 15.76
CA GLU A 84 -8.36 3.20 14.36
C GLU A 84 -7.86 2.11 13.42
N LEU A 85 -6.65 1.58 13.63
CA LEU A 85 -6.12 0.50 12.81
C LEU A 85 -6.98 -0.78 12.85
N PRO A 86 -7.33 -1.35 14.02
CA PRO A 86 -8.18 -2.54 14.07
C PRO A 86 -9.57 -2.28 13.48
N THR A 87 -10.17 -1.11 13.74
CA THR A 87 -11.47 -0.71 13.15
C THR A 87 -11.40 -0.71 11.61
N ARG A 88 -10.38 -0.07 11.02
CA ARG A 88 -10.18 -0.05 9.55
C ARG A 88 -9.90 -1.44 8.97
N ILE A 89 -9.22 -2.32 9.71
CA ILE A 89 -8.98 -3.70 9.28
C ILE A 89 -10.28 -4.50 9.33
N ALA A 90 -11.10 -4.35 10.37
CA ALA A 90 -12.37 -5.04 10.51
C ALA A 90 -13.32 -4.77 9.34
N HIS A 91 -13.46 -3.49 8.94
CA HIS A 91 -14.24 -3.10 7.75
C HIS A 91 -13.76 -3.80 6.47
N ARG A 92 -12.43 -3.91 6.28
CA ARG A 92 -11.86 -4.60 5.10
C ARG A 92 -12.01 -6.12 5.16
N LEU A 93 -11.93 -6.73 6.34
CA LEU A 93 -12.23 -8.15 6.52
C LEU A 93 -13.69 -8.44 6.17
N ARG A 94 -14.63 -7.57 6.57
CA ARG A 94 -16.05 -7.69 6.18
C ARG A 94 -16.25 -7.57 4.68
N ASP A 95 -15.55 -6.67 4.02
CA ASP A 95 -15.65 -6.51 2.56
C ASP A 95 -15.14 -7.75 1.81
N MET A 96 -14.07 -8.41 2.30
CA MET A 96 -13.61 -9.69 1.76
C MET A 96 -14.64 -10.80 1.96
N GLN A 97 -15.29 -10.85 3.13
CA GLN A 97 -16.33 -11.85 3.44
C GLN A 97 -17.60 -11.69 2.59
N LYS A 98 -17.86 -10.49 2.07
CA LYS A 98 -19.00 -10.21 1.16
C LYS A 98 -18.74 -10.65 -0.28
N LEU A 99 -17.51 -11.01 -0.64
CA LEU A 99 -17.20 -11.48 -1.98
C LEU A 99 -17.80 -12.86 -2.27
N PRO A 100 -18.04 -13.20 -3.55
CA PRO A 100 -18.45 -14.55 -3.93
C PRO A 100 -17.46 -15.60 -3.40
N TYR A 101 -17.98 -16.71 -2.88
CA TYR A 101 -17.16 -17.78 -2.27
C TYR A 101 -16.02 -18.26 -3.17
N VAL A 102 -16.26 -18.34 -4.48
CA VAL A 102 -15.27 -18.74 -5.48
C VAL A 102 -14.02 -17.85 -5.46
N VAL A 103 -14.19 -16.55 -5.21
CA VAL A 103 -13.10 -15.58 -5.12
C VAL A 103 -12.34 -15.75 -3.81
N VAL A 104 -13.05 -15.88 -2.70
CA VAL A 104 -12.43 -16.02 -1.35
C VAL A 104 -11.65 -17.33 -1.22
N THR A 105 -12.05 -18.36 -1.96
CA THR A 105 -11.37 -19.67 -1.99
C THR A 105 -10.02 -19.62 -2.72
N ASN A 106 -9.75 -18.55 -3.48
CA ASN A 106 -8.46 -18.39 -4.17
C ASN A 106 -7.30 -18.39 -3.15
N PRO A 107 -6.19 -19.15 -3.40
CA PRO A 107 -5.08 -19.23 -2.47
C PRO A 107 -4.45 -17.88 -2.10
N HIS A 108 -4.32 -16.97 -3.07
CA HIS A 108 -3.72 -15.66 -2.86
C HIS A 108 -4.63 -14.75 -2.03
N LEU A 109 -5.94 -14.75 -2.30
CA LEU A 109 -6.91 -13.94 -1.55
C LEU A 109 -7.13 -14.47 -0.14
N SER A 110 -7.14 -15.80 0.01
CA SER A 110 -7.17 -16.46 1.32
C SER A 110 -5.94 -16.09 2.16
N TYR A 111 -4.74 -16.11 1.57
CA TYR A 111 -3.52 -15.67 2.26
C TYR A 111 -3.60 -14.20 2.71
N VAL A 112 -4.10 -13.30 1.85
CA VAL A 112 -4.29 -11.89 2.19
C VAL A 112 -5.30 -11.72 3.33
N TYR A 113 -6.41 -12.46 3.30
CA TYR A 113 -7.41 -12.47 4.37
C TYR A 113 -6.79 -12.89 5.70
N GLU A 114 -6.00 -13.97 5.70
CA GLU A 114 -5.30 -14.47 6.88
C GLU A 114 -4.31 -13.45 7.46
N LEU A 115 -3.53 -12.77 6.60
CA LEU A 115 -2.64 -11.69 7.03
C LEU A 115 -3.38 -10.52 7.68
N TYR A 116 -4.55 -10.13 7.15
CA TYR A 116 -5.35 -9.08 7.75
C TYR A 116 -5.98 -9.53 9.07
N TYR A 117 -6.46 -10.77 9.15
CA TYR A 117 -7.05 -11.29 10.37
C TYR A 117 -6.01 -11.40 11.48
N LYS A 118 -4.82 -11.92 11.19
CA LYS A 118 -3.71 -11.98 12.15
C LYS A 118 -3.31 -10.60 12.68
N ALA A 119 -3.29 -9.59 11.79
CA ALA A 119 -3.03 -8.22 12.20
C ALA A 119 -4.15 -7.63 13.07
N PHE A 120 -5.42 -7.91 12.73
CA PHE A 120 -6.57 -7.50 13.53
C PHE A 120 -6.49 -8.06 14.96
N GLU A 121 -6.21 -9.37 15.09
CA GLU A 121 -6.00 -10.02 16.39
C GLU A 121 -4.87 -9.38 17.18
N ARG A 122 -3.74 -9.11 16.52
CA ARG A 122 -2.59 -8.47 17.17
C ARG A 122 -2.87 -7.05 17.65
N PHE A 123 -3.63 -6.27 16.88
CA PHE A 123 -3.95 -4.89 17.25
C PHE A 123 -5.03 -4.80 18.33
N ARG A 124 -6.06 -5.66 18.28
CA ARG A 124 -7.15 -5.63 19.28
C ARG A 124 -6.70 -6.04 20.67
N THR A 125 -5.63 -6.82 20.78
CA THR A 125 -5.07 -7.25 22.07
C THR A 125 -4.24 -6.18 22.78
N VAL A 126 -3.91 -5.08 22.10
CA VAL A 126 -3.07 -4.03 22.68
C VAL A 126 -3.86 -3.21 23.71
N PRO A 127 -3.41 -3.18 24.98
CA PRO A 127 -4.06 -2.39 26.03
C PRO A 127 -3.89 -0.88 25.77
N GLU A 128 -4.59 -0.06 26.56
CA GLU A 128 -4.42 1.39 26.50
C GLU A 128 -2.98 1.80 26.81
N ILE A 129 -2.41 2.66 25.95
CA ILE A 129 -1.02 3.13 26.06
C ILE A 129 -1.02 4.31 27.03
N LYS A 130 -0.23 4.21 28.10
CA LYS A 130 -0.15 5.26 29.14
C LYS A 130 1.25 5.82 29.31
N THR A 131 2.29 5.02 29.05
CA THR A 131 3.69 5.44 29.19
C THR A 131 4.41 5.48 27.84
N ILE A 132 5.59 6.12 27.82
CA ILE A 132 6.44 6.16 26.62
C ILE A 132 6.96 4.76 26.29
N GLU A 133 7.25 3.92 27.29
CA GLU A 133 7.71 2.54 27.08
C GLU A 133 6.61 1.66 26.47
N ASP A 134 5.34 1.90 26.82
CA ASP A 134 4.20 1.27 26.14
C ASP A 134 4.12 1.70 24.68
N ASN A 135 4.38 2.99 24.41
CA ASN A 135 4.41 3.54 23.06
C ASN A 135 5.51 2.89 22.21
N ASP A 136 6.73 2.77 22.73
CA ASP A 136 7.84 2.14 22.01
C ASP A 136 7.55 0.67 21.67
N ARG A 137 6.99 -0.09 22.63
CA ARG A 137 6.53 -1.46 22.40
C ARG A 137 5.44 -1.53 21.32
N TYR A 138 4.54 -0.55 21.30
CA TYR A 138 3.51 -0.46 20.26
C TYR A 138 4.11 -0.11 18.89
N CYS A 139 5.09 0.80 18.82
CA CYS A 139 5.82 1.12 17.60
C CYS A 139 6.49 -0.11 16.98
N ASP A 140 7.05 -1.01 17.79
CA ASP A 140 7.63 -2.26 17.28
C ASP A 140 6.58 -3.21 16.68
N ILE A 141 5.39 -3.27 17.29
CA ILE A 141 4.24 -3.99 16.72
C ILE A 141 3.84 -3.39 15.37
N LEU A 142 3.79 -2.05 15.26
CA LEU A 142 3.48 -1.35 14.01
C LEU A 142 4.51 -1.63 12.92
N ARG A 143 5.81 -1.52 13.22
CA ARG A 143 6.90 -1.82 12.27
C ARG A 143 6.81 -3.26 11.75
N HIS A 144 6.55 -4.22 12.63
CA HIS A 144 6.37 -5.61 12.23
C HIS A 144 5.15 -5.79 11.33
N ALA A 145 4.01 -5.19 11.66
CA ALA A 145 2.79 -5.29 10.86
C ALA A 145 2.97 -4.67 9.46
N LEU A 146 3.60 -3.50 9.37
CA LEU A 146 3.90 -2.83 8.10
C LEU A 146 4.78 -3.71 7.20
N LYS A 147 5.82 -4.33 7.77
CA LYS A 147 6.72 -5.25 7.06
C LYS A 147 6.02 -6.52 6.59
N GLU A 148 5.19 -7.13 7.44
CA GLU A 148 4.45 -8.35 7.10
C GLU A 148 3.43 -8.11 5.97
N HIS A 149 2.81 -6.92 5.92
CA HIS A 149 1.85 -6.56 4.88
C HIS A 149 2.47 -6.09 3.56
N LEU A 150 3.80 -6.08 3.40
CA LEU A 150 4.44 -5.74 2.13
C LEU A 150 4.04 -6.68 0.99
N THR A 151 3.78 -7.95 1.30
CA THR A 151 3.40 -9.00 0.32
C THR A 151 1.94 -8.97 -0.10
N VAL A 152 1.13 -8.05 0.45
CA VAL A 152 -0.32 -8.01 0.19
C VAL A 152 -0.62 -7.61 -1.26
N ILE A 153 0.03 -6.59 -1.82
CA ILE A 153 -0.25 -6.13 -3.19
C ILE A 153 0.01 -7.23 -4.24
N PRO A 154 1.19 -7.88 -4.29
CA PRO A 154 1.44 -8.88 -5.32
C PRO A 154 0.47 -10.06 -5.22
N ASN A 155 0.16 -10.55 -4.01
CA ASN A 155 -0.83 -11.61 -3.85
C ASN A 155 -2.24 -11.15 -4.23
N LEU A 156 -2.64 -9.94 -3.84
CA LEU A 156 -3.94 -9.39 -4.21
C LEU A 156 -4.07 -9.24 -5.73
N ALA A 157 -3.04 -8.75 -6.42
CA ALA A 157 -3.02 -8.65 -7.87
C ALA A 157 -3.12 -10.02 -8.55
N MET A 158 -2.33 -11.00 -8.10
CA MET A 158 -2.41 -12.37 -8.61
C MET A 158 -3.80 -12.99 -8.40
N GLY A 159 -4.37 -12.86 -7.21
CA GLY A 159 -5.71 -13.39 -6.91
C GLY A 159 -6.83 -12.72 -7.72
N VAL A 160 -6.72 -11.41 -7.95
CA VAL A 160 -7.64 -10.65 -8.82
C VAL A 160 -7.54 -11.12 -10.27
N LEU A 161 -6.33 -11.28 -10.81
CA LEU A 161 -6.09 -11.76 -12.18
C LEU A 161 -6.62 -13.18 -12.39
N GLU A 162 -6.44 -14.07 -11.43
CA GLU A 162 -6.96 -15.44 -11.49
C GLU A 162 -8.49 -15.51 -11.41
N CYS A 163 -9.13 -14.51 -10.79
CA CYS A 163 -10.57 -14.43 -10.65
C CYS A 163 -11.24 -13.53 -11.69
N GLN A 164 -10.49 -12.97 -12.64
CA GLN A 164 -11.00 -11.96 -13.61
C GLN A 164 -12.15 -12.49 -14.47
N ASP A 165 -12.14 -13.78 -14.81
CA ASP A 165 -13.14 -14.42 -15.67
C ASP A 165 -14.35 -14.95 -14.88
N LEU A 166 -14.26 -14.95 -13.54
CA LEU A 166 -15.26 -15.53 -12.65
C LEU A 166 -16.25 -14.49 -12.12
N VAL A 167 -15.88 -13.21 -12.13
CA VAL A 167 -16.65 -12.10 -11.57
C VAL A 167 -16.63 -10.93 -12.55
N LYS A 168 -17.71 -10.13 -12.55
CA LYS A 168 -17.77 -8.91 -13.36
C LYS A 168 -16.60 -7.97 -13.04
N PRO A 169 -15.93 -7.37 -14.05
CA PRO A 169 -14.79 -6.47 -13.85
C PRO A 169 -15.07 -5.35 -12.83
N ASP A 170 -16.26 -4.73 -12.90
CA ASP A 170 -16.65 -3.62 -12.01
C ASP A 170 -16.63 -3.98 -10.52
N VAL A 171 -16.91 -5.23 -10.16
CA VAL A 171 -16.92 -5.68 -8.77
C VAL A 171 -15.49 -5.87 -8.29
N MET A 172 -14.64 -6.47 -9.13
CA MET A 172 -13.25 -6.72 -8.81
C MET A 172 -12.45 -5.42 -8.73
N ASP A 173 -12.68 -4.48 -9.65
CA ASP A 173 -12.06 -3.16 -9.64
C ASP A 173 -12.47 -2.35 -8.42
N ARG A 174 -13.76 -2.36 -8.06
CA ARG A 174 -14.24 -1.69 -6.83
C ARG A 174 -13.61 -2.30 -5.58
N PHE A 175 -13.55 -3.62 -5.51
CA PHE A 175 -12.91 -4.34 -4.41
C PHE A 175 -11.43 -3.98 -4.29
N MET A 176 -10.70 -4.05 -5.40
CA MET A 176 -9.28 -3.73 -5.47
C MET A 176 -9.03 -2.30 -5.02
N ASN A 177 -9.70 -1.31 -5.63
CA ASN A 177 -9.56 0.10 -5.25
C ASN A 177 -9.88 0.36 -3.78
N THR A 178 -10.89 -0.32 -3.23
CA THR A 178 -11.30 -0.20 -1.82
C THR A 178 -10.25 -0.74 -0.86
N LEU A 179 -9.62 -1.88 -1.19
CA LEU A 179 -8.53 -2.44 -0.41
C LEU A 179 -7.24 -1.63 -0.53
N LEU A 180 -6.90 -1.21 -1.75
CA LEU A 180 -5.70 -0.43 -1.99
C LEU A 180 -5.76 0.90 -1.21
N ARG A 181 -6.87 1.64 -1.33
CA ARG A 181 -7.09 2.89 -0.59
C ARG A 181 -7.02 2.68 0.93
N ALA A 182 -7.64 1.61 1.44
CA ALA A 182 -7.59 1.30 2.86
C ALA A 182 -6.17 0.95 3.33
N ARG A 183 -5.38 0.23 2.51
CA ARG A 183 -3.98 -0.09 2.82
C ARG A 183 -3.12 1.17 2.88
N ILE A 184 -3.24 2.07 1.91
CA ILE A 184 -2.54 3.36 1.92
C ILE A 184 -2.89 4.15 3.18
N SER A 185 -4.19 4.27 3.49
CA SER A 185 -4.65 4.99 4.69
C SER A 185 -4.07 4.42 5.98
N ARG A 186 -4.08 3.09 6.17
CA ARG A 186 -3.52 2.44 7.36
C ARG A 186 -2.01 2.63 7.46
N ARG A 187 -1.27 2.51 6.35
CA ARG A 187 0.18 2.75 6.32
C ARG A 187 0.51 4.20 6.67
N VAL A 188 -0.19 5.17 6.07
CA VAL A 188 0.01 6.60 6.36
C VAL A 188 -0.17 6.90 7.85
N ILE A 189 -1.22 6.36 8.47
CA ILE A 189 -1.49 6.59 9.91
C ILE A 189 -0.39 5.97 10.78
N ALA A 190 0.04 4.74 10.46
CA ALA A 190 1.08 4.06 11.21
C ALA A 190 2.45 4.74 11.06
N GLU A 191 2.87 5.04 9.82
CA GLU A 191 4.14 5.70 9.51
C GLU A 191 4.21 7.09 10.13
N GLN A 192 3.09 7.84 10.13
CA GLN A 192 3.04 9.14 10.78
C GLN A 192 3.33 9.04 12.28
N HIS A 193 2.73 8.07 12.97
CA HIS A 193 2.96 7.89 14.40
C HIS A 193 4.38 7.38 14.71
N LEU A 194 4.93 6.50 13.86
CA LEU A 194 6.33 6.09 13.95
C LEU A 194 7.28 7.29 13.79
N ALA A 195 7.04 8.15 12.80
CA ALA A 195 7.81 9.36 12.58
C ALA A 195 7.72 10.32 13.78
N LEU A 196 6.54 10.52 14.36
CA LEU A 196 6.37 11.35 15.56
C LEU A 196 7.18 10.81 16.74
N THR A 197 7.20 9.49 16.93
CA THR A 197 7.96 8.84 18.00
C THR A 197 9.47 8.99 17.78
N GLU A 198 9.94 8.84 16.54
CA GLU A 198 11.35 9.03 16.18
C GLU A 198 11.80 10.48 16.39
N THR A 199 10.94 11.47 16.04
CA THR A 199 11.21 12.88 16.33
C THR A 199 11.26 13.16 17.84
N PHE A 200 10.35 12.58 18.63
CA PHE A 200 10.35 12.75 20.09
C PHE A 200 11.62 12.21 20.75
N ASN A 201 12.09 11.05 20.29
CA ASN A 201 13.30 10.40 20.80
C ASN A 201 14.61 10.99 20.24
N SER A 202 14.54 12.00 19.36
CA SER A 202 15.72 12.61 18.77
C SER A 202 16.49 13.44 19.83
N PRO A 203 17.84 13.42 19.84
CA PRO A 203 18.64 14.15 20.84
C PRO A 203 18.45 15.67 20.87
N TRP A 204 17.80 16.23 19.85
CA TRP A 204 17.57 17.67 19.67
C TRP A 204 16.12 18.08 19.99
N HIS A 205 15.29 17.17 20.51
CA HIS A 205 13.96 17.47 20.97
C HIS A 205 13.98 17.97 22.42
N PHE A 206 13.69 19.26 22.61
CA PHE A 206 13.59 19.87 23.94
C PHE A 206 12.11 20.01 24.35
N PRO A 207 11.60 19.19 25.28
CA PRO A 207 10.18 19.19 25.65
C PRO A 207 9.72 20.47 26.39
N ASP A 208 10.65 21.21 27.01
CA ASP A 208 10.36 22.33 27.92
C ASP A 208 10.86 23.71 27.43
N SER A 209 11.08 23.91 26.13
CA SER A 209 11.33 25.28 25.64
C SER A 209 10.03 26.09 25.73
N SER A 210 9.80 26.70 26.88
CA SER A 210 8.69 27.62 27.14
C SER A 210 8.61 28.68 26.03
N ASP A 211 7.39 28.96 25.56
CA ASP A 211 6.97 29.99 24.59
C ASP A 211 7.45 31.42 24.91
N ARG A 212 8.76 31.67 24.95
CA ARG A 212 9.34 33.01 25.09
C ARG A 212 10.30 33.27 23.93
N ASP A 213 9.79 34.03 22.96
CA ASP A 213 10.54 34.77 21.94
C ASP A 213 11.37 33.99 20.91
N MET A 214 10.75 33.05 20.19
CA MET A 214 11.23 32.72 18.84
C MET A 214 10.04 32.70 17.87
N GLY A 215 9.89 33.79 17.13
CA GLY A 215 8.85 33.93 16.11
C GLY A 215 8.88 32.77 15.12
N ALA A 216 7.72 32.15 14.88
CA ALA A 216 7.28 31.52 13.63
C ALA A 216 8.20 30.57 12.83
N ASP A 217 9.40 30.19 13.31
CA ASP A 217 10.45 29.57 12.50
C ASP A 217 10.90 28.18 12.99
N PHE A 218 10.28 27.63 14.04
CA PHE A 218 10.54 26.24 14.45
C PHE A 218 9.65 25.28 13.66
N VAL A 219 9.98 25.09 12.39
CA VAL A 219 9.54 23.92 11.62
C VAL A 219 10.20 22.72 12.28
N GLY A 220 9.41 21.96 13.05
CA GLY A 220 9.84 20.67 13.56
C GLY A 220 10.50 19.87 12.43
N GLU A 221 11.62 19.23 12.73
CA GLU A 221 12.27 18.22 11.90
C GLU A 221 11.32 17.05 11.68
N VAL A 222 10.32 17.26 10.83
CA VAL A 222 9.53 16.19 10.25
C VAL A 222 10.32 15.78 9.01
N PHE A 223 10.77 14.53 8.98
CA PHE A 223 11.39 13.85 7.84
C PHE A 223 12.89 14.11 7.57
N LEU A 224 13.79 13.49 8.36
CA LEU A 224 15.14 13.18 7.86
C LEU A 224 15.72 11.85 8.37
N LYS A 225 15.57 10.80 7.55
CA LYS A 225 16.66 9.93 7.07
C LYS A 225 16.14 9.24 5.81
N TYR A 226 16.53 9.63 4.60
CA TYR A 226 17.90 9.63 4.08
C TYR A 226 18.20 10.84 3.17
N SER A 227 19.40 11.41 3.41
CA SER A 227 20.20 12.36 2.62
C SER A 227 19.58 13.67 2.12
N LEU A 228 19.60 14.71 2.96
CA LEU A 228 19.90 16.09 2.54
C LEU A 228 20.58 16.81 3.71
N SER A 229 21.92 16.81 3.71
CA SER A 229 22.74 17.53 4.69
C SER A 229 22.43 19.04 4.60
N SER A 230 22.16 19.66 5.76
CA SER A 230 22.07 21.11 6.04
C SER A 230 21.16 21.96 5.14
N ARG A 231 19.96 22.34 5.62
CA ARG A 231 19.17 23.45 5.04
C ARG A 231 18.53 24.33 6.12
N PRO A 232 18.41 25.67 5.90
CA PRO A 232 17.93 26.63 6.88
C PRO A 232 16.41 26.53 7.15
N PRO A 233 15.94 26.97 8.34
CA PRO A 233 14.64 26.61 8.94
C PRO A 233 13.39 27.26 8.30
N ASN A 234 13.54 28.06 7.23
CA ASN A 234 12.49 28.99 6.79
C ASN A 234 11.59 28.43 5.66
N LEU A 235 11.71 27.15 5.31
CA LEU A 235 10.93 26.55 4.24
C LEU A 235 9.84 25.66 4.82
N ARG A 236 8.57 26.10 4.69
CA ARG A 236 7.37 25.33 5.09
C ARG A 236 7.38 23.95 4.41
N LEU A 237 7.83 22.93 5.12
CA LEU A 237 7.86 21.56 4.62
C LEU A 237 6.44 20.99 4.60
N GLY A 238 5.86 20.89 3.41
CA GLY A 238 4.58 20.24 3.21
C GLY A 238 4.69 18.74 3.37
N MET A 239 3.69 18.09 3.99
CA MET A 239 3.55 16.62 4.00
C MET A 239 3.40 16.00 2.61
N GLY A 240 3.33 16.81 1.55
CA GLY A 240 3.17 16.35 0.18
C GLY A 240 4.26 15.35 -0.23
N LEU A 241 5.54 15.63 0.07
CA LEU A 241 6.62 14.78 -0.42
C LEU A 241 6.71 13.41 0.28
N PRO A 242 6.65 13.32 1.62
CA PRO A 242 6.55 12.04 2.30
C PRO A 242 5.31 11.24 1.90
N MET A 243 4.16 11.91 1.73
CA MET A 243 2.95 11.26 1.24
C MET A 243 3.16 10.73 -0.18
N SER A 244 3.68 11.54 -1.09
CA SER A 244 4.01 11.15 -2.46
C SER A 244 5.00 9.99 -2.50
N ARG A 245 5.97 9.93 -1.58
CA ARG A 245 6.89 8.80 -1.45
C ARG A 245 6.18 7.54 -1.00
N VAL A 246 5.31 7.60 0.01
CA VAL A 246 4.49 6.46 0.42
C VAL A 246 3.61 5.98 -0.74
N TYR A 247 3.07 6.89 -1.56
CA TYR A 247 2.34 6.57 -2.79
C TYR A 247 3.22 5.98 -3.89
N ALA A 248 4.48 6.42 -4.06
CA ALA A 248 5.40 5.87 -5.04
C ALA A 248 5.85 4.44 -4.64
N GLU A 249 6.30 4.27 -3.39
CA GLU A 249 6.66 2.97 -2.81
C GLU A 249 5.49 2.00 -2.81
N TYR A 250 4.26 2.53 -2.71
CA TYR A 250 3.05 1.72 -2.81
C TYR A 250 2.98 0.93 -4.12
N TRP A 251 3.37 1.55 -5.23
CA TRP A 251 3.35 0.94 -6.57
C TRP A 251 4.70 0.30 -6.93
N ALA A 252 5.47 -0.14 -5.93
CA ALA A 252 6.84 -0.65 -6.10
C ALA A 252 7.71 0.32 -6.91
N GLY A 253 7.48 1.61 -6.73
CA GLY A 253 8.28 2.70 -7.23
C GLY A 253 9.19 3.27 -6.15
N THR A 254 9.95 4.29 -6.52
CA THR A 254 10.78 5.08 -5.60
C THR A 254 10.58 6.56 -5.89
N LEU A 255 10.68 7.39 -4.86
CA LEU A 255 10.73 8.84 -4.99
C LEU A 255 11.99 9.32 -4.30
N GLU A 256 12.94 9.80 -5.08
CA GLU A 256 14.24 10.31 -4.63
C GLU A 256 14.31 11.81 -4.85
N LEU A 257 14.89 12.52 -3.89
CA LEU A 257 15.09 13.97 -3.95
C LEU A 257 16.58 14.28 -3.93
N HIS A 258 17.04 14.97 -4.97
CA HIS A 258 18.44 15.36 -5.10
C HIS A 258 18.52 16.88 -5.03
N SER A 259 19.21 17.41 -4.02
CA SER A 259 19.55 18.83 -3.96
C SER A 259 20.77 19.10 -4.83
N LEU A 260 20.64 19.97 -5.81
CA LEU A 260 21.73 20.39 -6.68
C LEU A 260 22.11 21.83 -6.32
N GLU A 261 23.37 22.03 -5.93
CA GLU A 261 23.91 23.35 -5.61
C GLU A 261 23.80 24.29 -6.81
N GLY A 262 23.22 25.48 -6.61
CA GLY A 262 22.96 26.46 -7.67
C GLY A 262 21.71 26.22 -8.54
N TYR A 263 21.09 25.03 -8.48
CA TYR A 263 19.93 24.66 -9.32
C TYR A 263 18.65 24.33 -8.51
N GLY A 264 18.76 24.05 -7.22
CA GLY A 264 17.61 23.81 -6.34
C GLY A 264 17.43 22.34 -5.96
N VAL A 265 16.20 21.81 -6.05
CA VAL A 265 15.86 20.41 -5.74
C VAL A 265 15.25 19.76 -6.96
N ASP A 266 15.81 18.63 -7.38
CA ASP A 266 15.23 17.76 -8.38
C ASP A 266 14.61 16.53 -7.73
N ALA A 267 13.50 16.06 -8.30
CA ALA A 267 12.77 14.88 -7.82
C ALA A 267 12.75 13.80 -8.90
N PHE A 268 13.25 12.61 -8.56
CA PHE A 268 13.23 11.44 -9.42
C PHE A 268 12.14 10.49 -8.92
N LEU A 269 11.10 10.31 -9.73
CA LEU A 269 10.01 9.37 -9.46
C LEU A 269 10.15 8.18 -10.41
N GLN A 270 10.47 7.02 -9.85
CA GLN A 270 10.43 5.75 -10.56
C GLN A 270 9.13 5.05 -10.19
N ILE A 271 8.30 4.66 -11.16
CA ILE A 271 7.12 3.83 -10.91
C ILE A 271 7.23 2.59 -11.79
N SER A 272 6.93 1.43 -11.21
CA SER A 272 6.92 0.17 -11.95
C SER A 272 5.77 0.18 -12.96
N ARG A 273 6.10 -0.06 -14.23
CA ARG A 273 5.15 -0.02 -15.35
C ARG A 273 4.17 -1.20 -15.27
N LEU A 274 2.89 -0.92 -15.08
CA LEU A 274 1.82 -1.93 -14.99
C LEU A 274 1.05 -2.14 -16.31
N GLY A 275 1.69 -1.91 -17.46
CA GLY A 275 1.00 -1.97 -18.76
C GLY A 275 1.80 -2.59 -19.90
N ASN A 276 1.08 -3.12 -20.90
CA ASN A 276 1.62 -3.80 -22.07
C ASN A 276 2.03 -2.82 -23.21
N GLN A 277 1.83 -1.51 -23.04
CA GLN A 277 2.10 -0.48 -24.05
C GLN A 277 3.00 0.64 -23.48
N ASN A 278 3.87 1.21 -24.32
CA ASN A 278 4.81 2.26 -23.90
C ASN A 278 4.05 3.58 -23.80
N GLU A 279 3.89 4.13 -22.60
CA GLU A 279 3.45 5.51 -22.45
C GLU A 279 4.61 6.46 -22.74
N GLN A 280 4.41 7.41 -23.65
CA GLN A 280 5.34 8.50 -23.86
C GLN A 280 5.14 9.53 -22.74
N VAL A 281 5.97 9.43 -21.70
CA VAL A 281 6.09 10.52 -20.72
C VAL A 281 6.77 11.67 -21.45
N SER A 282 6.01 12.75 -21.70
CA SER A 282 6.56 13.97 -22.30
C SER A 282 7.75 14.43 -21.46
N LYS A 283 8.92 14.52 -22.11
CA LYS A 283 10.12 15.04 -21.45
C LYS A 283 9.85 16.48 -21.04
N ARG A 284 10.41 16.90 -19.89
CA ARG A 284 10.30 18.24 -19.26
C ARG A 284 10.33 19.42 -20.25
N ALA A 285 11.10 19.32 -21.33
CA ALA A 285 11.17 20.32 -22.41
C ALA A 285 9.83 20.64 -23.11
N ALA A 286 8.83 19.74 -23.06
CA ALA A 286 7.51 19.98 -23.65
C ALA A 286 6.52 20.67 -22.69
N ILE A 287 6.81 20.67 -21.38
CA ILE A 287 5.94 21.26 -20.34
C ILE A 287 6.28 22.75 -20.13
N ASP A 288 7.54 23.13 -20.30
CA ASP A 288 8.00 24.52 -20.16
C ASP A 288 7.75 25.38 -21.44
N ALA A 289 7.08 24.82 -22.45
CA ALA A 289 6.82 25.45 -23.74
C ALA A 289 5.36 25.91 -23.94
N VAL A 290 4.56 25.98 -22.87
CA VAL A 290 3.17 26.51 -22.86
C VAL A 290 3.04 27.64 -21.87
#